data_AF-A0A106BIF7-F1
#
_entry.id   AF-A0A106BIF7-F1
#
_cell.length_a   1.000
_cell.length_b   1.000
_cell.length_c   1.000
_cell.angle_alpha   90.00
_cell.angle_beta   90.00
_cell.angle_gamma   90.00
#
_symmetry.space_group_name_H-M   'P 1'
#
loop_
_entity.id
_entity.type
_entity.pdbx_description
1 polymer ?
#
loop_
_entity_poly.entity_id
_entity_poly.type
_entity_poly.pdbx_seq_one_letter_code
_entity_poly.pdbx_strand_id
1 'polypeptide(L)'
;MGPIALFDKSFLQSLTVDESVWFDHFFLPVVSPLFFVETLADLAKQRKDGARTPEEEVRVIADKTPVLSGAPCVHHAQLCIANLLGHEAPHLGQIPVAGGRPVRGADGKPGVVFENSPEAEAFARWQRSQFHEIEHGVASSWRAMLTQLNLPEVAHRMRALGITPQTCRTVKQAYGIAASLVHSRYEPEQQIGLLFSFVQVPQHLQAAIIYRWSQAGFPPLAGYASYAAHVLMVEIFFQIALAANLISSERPSNRVDIAYLFYLPFCHIFVSGDKLHKLCAPEFLQKEQDFVWAPELKGDLARINRELMATSELERQMGLHKLAPRPPGNTSHLTVALWQKHAPGSGEADVDMTPMSPEAERKLIDHLKSFTKAPTDPEVAGIPSDELQSISIERLVPARKGSWWLIPKKVADAEGREDA
;
A
#
# COMPACT_ATOMS: atom_id res chain seq x y z
N MET A 1 -14.60 -8.39 -5.27
CA MET A 1 -13.40 -7.92 -4.55
C MET A 1 -13.72 -6.57 -3.93
N GLY A 2 -13.17 -6.26 -2.75
CA GLY A 2 -13.46 -5.02 -2.04
C GLY A 2 -12.65 -3.81 -2.55
N PRO A 3 -12.91 -2.60 -2.02
CA PRO A 3 -12.17 -1.39 -2.37
C PRO A 3 -10.68 -1.48 -1.97
N ILE A 4 -9.79 -0.89 -2.78
CA ILE A 4 -8.36 -0.80 -2.44
C ILE A 4 -8.14 0.30 -1.41
N ALA A 5 -7.54 -0.05 -0.27
CA ALA A 5 -7.37 0.84 0.86
C ALA A 5 -5.89 1.04 1.21
N LEU A 6 -5.38 2.25 1.00
CA LEU A 6 -4.14 2.68 1.63
C LEU A 6 -4.42 2.99 3.10
N PHE A 7 -3.51 2.59 3.98
CA PHE A 7 -3.59 2.89 5.39
C PHE A 7 -2.23 3.30 5.94
N ASP A 8 -2.25 4.11 6.99
CA ASP A 8 -1.04 4.42 7.75
C ASP A 8 -0.88 3.50 8.97
N LYS A 9 0.31 3.54 9.57
CA LYS A 9 0.61 2.78 10.78
C LYS A 9 -0.34 3.14 11.94
N SER A 10 -0.73 4.41 12.07
CA SER A 10 -1.59 4.88 13.16
C SER A 10 -2.98 4.20 13.15
N PHE A 11 -3.56 4.02 11.96
CA PHE A 11 -4.82 3.28 11.80
C PHE A 11 -4.67 1.83 12.25
N LEU A 12 -3.70 1.10 11.70
CA LEU A 12 -3.55 -0.33 12.00
C LEU A 12 -3.23 -0.58 13.47
N GLN A 13 -2.37 0.25 14.07
CA GLN A 13 -2.08 0.20 15.51
C GLN A 13 -3.33 0.38 16.36
N SER A 14 -4.27 1.20 15.91
CA SER A 14 -5.50 1.45 16.64
C SER A 14 -6.42 0.23 16.67
N LEU A 15 -6.38 -0.65 15.67
CA LEU A 15 -7.29 -1.81 15.59
C LEU A 15 -6.98 -2.87 16.64
N THR A 16 -7.98 -3.66 17.03
CA THR A 16 -7.75 -4.97 17.64
C THR A 16 -7.34 -5.99 16.57
N VAL A 17 -6.83 -7.17 16.98
CA VAL A 17 -6.51 -8.24 16.02
C VAL A 17 -7.78 -8.66 15.26
N ASP A 18 -8.91 -8.79 15.96
CA ASP A 18 -10.20 -9.16 15.34
C ASP A 18 -10.73 -8.08 14.39
N GLU A 19 -10.60 -6.80 14.73
CA GLU A 19 -10.95 -5.70 13.81
C GLU A 19 -10.06 -5.70 12.56
N SER A 20 -8.77 -6.05 12.70
CA SER A 20 -7.85 -6.13 11.56
C SER A 20 -8.18 -7.25 10.59
N VAL A 21 -8.79 -8.35 11.08
CA VAL A 21 -9.29 -9.44 10.23
C VAL A 21 -10.37 -8.91 9.30
N TRP A 22 -11.30 -8.12 9.82
CA TRP A 22 -12.38 -7.56 9.01
C TRP A 22 -11.90 -6.49 8.03
N PHE A 23 -10.90 -5.70 8.41
CA PHE A 23 -10.27 -4.77 7.46
C PHE A 23 -9.63 -5.52 6.29
N ASP A 24 -8.82 -6.54 6.56
CA ASP A 24 -8.17 -7.36 5.52
C ASP A 24 -9.17 -8.19 4.69
N HIS A 25 -10.29 -8.58 5.28
CA HIS A 25 -11.33 -9.34 4.56
C HIS A 25 -12.18 -8.46 3.64
N PHE A 26 -12.51 -7.24 4.05
CA PHE A 26 -13.40 -6.36 3.28
C PHE A 26 -12.69 -5.35 2.38
N PHE A 27 -11.42 -5.05 2.60
CA PHE A 27 -10.68 -4.14 1.74
C PHE A 27 -9.58 -4.92 1.02
N LEU A 28 -8.94 -4.31 0.02
CA LEU A 28 -7.67 -4.75 -0.55
C LEU A 28 -6.58 -3.81 -0.03
N PRO A 29 -5.90 -4.14 1.08
CA PRO A 29 -4.97 -3.19 1.69
C PRO A 29 -3.69 -2.98 0.87
N VAL A 30 -3.33 -1.72 0.66
CA VAL A 30 -2.02 -1.34 0.11
C VAL A 30 -1.02 -1.30 1.26
N VAL A 31 -0.14 -2.30 1.33
CA VAL A 31 0.94 -2.31 2.31
C VAL A 31 2.09 -1.49 1.75
N SER A 32 2.14 -0.20 2.11
CA SER A 32 3.19 0.70 1.60
C SER A 32 4.56 0.34 2.18
N PRO A 33 5.66 0.54 1.44
CA PRO A 33 7.00 0.41 1.98
C PRO A 33 7.26 1.28 3.21
N LEU A 34 6.56 2.42 3.34
CA LEU A 34 6.66 3.28 4.51
C LEU A 34 6.14 2.58 5.76
N PHE A 35 5.00 1.89 5.66
CA PHE A 35 4.45 1.12 6.78
C PHE A 35 5.44 0.05 7.27
N PHE A 36 6.09 -0.67 6.34
CA PHE A 36 7.12 -1.66 6.67
C PHE A 36 8.28 -1.03 7.44
N VAL A 37 8.85 0.05 6.89
CA VAL A 37 10.01 0.71 7.47
C VAL A 37 9.68 1.40 8.80
N GLU A 38 8.50 2.03 8.92
CA GLU A 38 8.04 2.59 10.19
C GLU A 38 7.82 1.51 11.26
N THR A 39 7.32 0.35 10.87
CA THR A 39 7.16 -0.80 11.77
C THR A 39 8.53 -1.30 12.21
N LEU A 40 9.45 -1.53 11.28
CA LEU A 40 10.83 -1.92 11.58
C LEU A 40 11.53 -0.91 12.50
N ALA A 41 11.35 0.39 12.28
CA ALA A 41 11.95 1.45 13.07
C ALA A 41 11.49 1.48 14.55
N ASP A 42 10.44 0.75 14.92
CA ASP A 42 10.04 0.59 16.32
C ASP A 42 11.01 -0.31 17.10
N LEU A 43 11.75 -1.20 16.46
CA LEU A 43 12.80 -2.01 17.10
C LEU A 43 13.89 -1.15 17.76
N ALA A 44 14.13 0.05 17.22
CA ALA A 44 15.14 0.98 17.73
C ALA A 44 14.56 2.06 18.68
N LYS A 45 13.29 1.96 19.11
CA LYS A 45 12.72 2.90 20.08
C LYS A 45 13.20 2.60 21.50
N GLN A 46 13.88 3.55 22.13
CA GLN A 46 14.08 3.54 23.58
C GLN A 46 12.73 3.72 24.30
N ARG A 47 12.44 2.87 25.29
CA ARG A 47 11.18 2.89 26.03
C ARG A 47 11.43 3.13 27.52
N LYS A 48 10.40 3.67 28.18
CA LYS A 48 10.38 3.84 29.64
C LYS A 48 10.14 2.50 30.33
N ASP A 49 10.60 2.36 31.56
CA ASP A 49 10.40 1.16 32.38
C ASP A 49 8.91 0.77 32.47
N GLY A 50 8.61 -0.51 32.24
CA GLY A 50 7.25 -1.07 32.27
C GLY A 50 6.46 -0.99 30.95
N ALA A 51 7.02 -0.43 29.88
CA ALA A 51 6.44 -0.51 28.54
C ALA A 51 6.80 -1.83 27.84
N ARG A 52 6.00 -2.21 26.82
CA ARG A 52 6.30 -3.32 25.91
C ARG A 52 7.71 -3.20 25.34
N THR A 53 8.38 -4.33 25.12
CA THR A 53 9.67 -4.31 24.43
C THR A 53 9.49 -3.84 22.98
N PRO A 54 10.55 -3.30 22.34
CA PRO A 54 10.50 -2.95 20.92
C PRO A 54 10.01 -4.09 20.02
N GLU A 55 10.46 -5.31 20.29
CA GLU A 55 10.07 -6.54 19.60
C GLU A 55 8.59 -6.86 19.81
N GLU A 56 8.09 -6.72 21.05
CA GLU A 56 6.67 -6.90 21.34
C GLU A 56 5.78 -5.89 20.63
N GLU A 57 6.24 -4.64 20.49
CA GLU A 57 5.51 -3.62 19.74
C GLU A 57 5.43 -3.98 18.26
N VAL A 58 6.55 -4.39 17.66
CA VAL A 58 6.59 -4.83 16.26
C VAL A 58 5.74 -6.07 16.05
N ARG A 59 5.80 -7.04 16.95
CA ARG A 59 4.91 -8.22 16.92
C ARG A 59 3.44 -7.83 16.92
N VAL A 60 3.02 -6.95 17.83
CA VAL A 60 1.62 -6.52 17.93
C VAL A 60 1.13 -5.82 16.64
N ILE A 61 2.01 -5.11 15.94
CA ILE A 61 1.69 -4.53 14.63
C ILE A 61 1.63 -5.62 13.55
N ALA A 62 2.60 -6.53 13.54
CA ALA A 62 2.66 -7.66 12.61
C ALA A 62 1.41 -8.56 12.74
N ASP A 63 0.93 -8.81 13.97
CA ASP A 63 -0.29 -9.58 14.26
C ASP A 63 -1.56 -8.94 13.68
N LYS A 64 -1.53 -7.64 13.36
CA LYS A 64 -2.66 -6.92 12.74
C LYS A 64 -2.49 -6.76 11.24
N THR A 65 -1.28 -7.00 10.72
CA THR A 65 -0.96 -6.75 9.31
C THR A 65 -1.83 -7.63 8.37
N PRO A 66 -2.32 -7.08 7.25
CA PRO A 66 -3.06 -7.85 6.24
C PRO A 66 -2.29 -9.07 5.74
N VAL A 67 -2.97 -10.20 5.59
CA VAL A 67 -2.42 -11.50 5.13
C VAL A 67 -3.29 -12.15 4.05
N LEU A 68 -4.56 -11.79 3.92
CA LEU A 68 -5.51 -12.40 3.00
C LEU A 68 -5.49 -11.75 1.62
N SER A 69 -5.73 -10.45 1.57
CA SER A 69 -6.18 -9.79 0.34
C SER A 69 -5.28 -8.63 -0.08
N GLY A 70 -4.46 -8.11 0.84
CA GLY A 70 -3.51 -7.03 0.59
C GLY A 70 -2.29 -7.46 -0.22
N ALA A 71 -1.51 -6.45 -0.64
CA ALA A 71 -0.23 -6.66 -1.29
C ALA A 71 0.79 -5.56 -0.90
N PRO A 72 2.07 -5.92 -0.70
CA PRO A 72 3.17 -4.97 -0.64
C PRO A 72 3.29 -4.18 -1.94
N CYS A 73 3.31 -2.85 -1.82
CA CYS A 73 3.44 -1.95 -2.96
C CYS A 73 4.91 -1.71 -3.29
N VAL A 74 5.23 -1.54 -4.58
CA VAL A 74 6.59 -1.16 -5.03
C VAL A 74 7.00 0.20 -4.46
N HIS A 75 8.29 0.34 -4.12
CA HIS A 75 8.83 1.61 -3.63
C HIS A 75 8.67 2.75 -4.66
N HIS A 76 8.15 3.90 -4.21
CA HIS A 76 7.86 5.05 -5.05
C HIS A 76 9.01 5.48 -5.98
N ALA A 77 10.27 5.39 -5.53
CA ALA A 77 11.44 5.73 -6.35
C ALA A 77 11.59 4.82 -7.58
N GLN A 78 11.34 3.51 -7.42
CA GLN A 78 11.40 2.54 -8.51
C GLN A 78 10.26 2.81 -9.51
N LEU A 79 9.05 3.08 -9.02
CA LEU A 79 7.91 3.46 -9.85
C LEU A 79 8.16 4.78 -10.60
N CYS A 80 8.79 5.77 -9.96
CA CYS A 80 9.17 7.03 -10.62
C CYS A 80 10.17 6.80 -11.74
N ILE A 81 11.23 6.01 -11.50
CA ILE A 81 12.25 5.71 -12.50
C ILE A 81 11.63 4.95 -13.68
N ALA A 82 10.81 3.94 -13.41
CA ALA A 82 10.09 3.20 -14.45
C ALA A 82 9.19 4.14 -15.27
N ASN A 83 8.46 5.04 -14.60
CA ASN A 83 7.59 6.01 -15.25
C ASN A 83 8.34 7.00 -16.14
N LEU A 84 9.49 7.50 -15.69
CA LEU A 84 10.37 8.35 -16.49
C LEU A 84 10.97 7.63 -17.71
N LEU A 85 11.19 6.31 -17.61
CA LEU A 85 11.65 5.45 -18.70
C LEU A 85 10.52 5.04 -19.66
N GLY A 86 9.26 5.38 -19.35
CA GLY A 86 8.11 5.17 -20.21
C GLY A 86 7.20 4.00 -19.83
N HIS A 87 7.39 3.39 -18.67
CA HIS A 87 6.46 2.41 -18.13
C HIS A 87 5.35 3.12 -17.37
N GLU A 88 4.10 3.00 -17.81
CA GLU A 88 2.99 3.64 -17.09
C GLU A 88 2.82 3.02 -15.70
N ALA A 89 2.69 3.87 -14.69
CA ALA A 89 2.27 3.41 -13.39
C ALA A 89 0.77 3.10 -13.44
N PRO A 90 0.29 2.06 -12.74
CA PRO A 90 -1.12 1.76 -12.69
C PRO A 90 -1.95 2.96 -12.22
N HIS A 91 -3.06 3.22 -12.89
CA HIS A 91 -4.06 4.16 -12.44
C HIS A 91 -5.01 3.50 -11.42
N LEU A 92 -5.81 4.33 -10.74
CA LEU A 92 -6.75 3.96 -9.69
C LEU A 92 -7.35 2.55 -9.88
N GLY A 93 -7.24 1.70 -8.86
CA GLY A 93 -7.80 0.34 -8.88
C GLY A 93 -6.78 -0.79 -9.06
N GLN A 94 -5.47 -0.53 -8.96
CA GLN A 94 -4.42 -1.55 -9.00
C GLN A 94 -3.27 -1.22 -8.03
N ILE A 95 -2.78 -2.26 -7.33
CA ILE A 95 -1.58 -2.16 -6.48
C ILE A 95 -0.37 -2.56 -7.34
N PRO A 96 0.62 -1.69 -7.55
CA PRO A 96 1.88 -2.08 -8.18
C PRO A 96 2.61 -3.09 -7.29
N VAL A 97 2.87 -4.30 -7.80
CA VAL A 97 3.59 -5.37 -7.09
C VAL A 97 4.88 -5.71 -7.84
N ALA A 98 5.97 -5.93 -7.11
CA ALA A 98 7.26 -6.36 -7.66
C ALA A 98 7.44 -7.89 -7.56
N GLY A 99 8.48 -8.42 -8.21
CA GLY A 99 8.86 -9.84 -8.09
C GLY A 99 8.02 -10.81 -8.91
N GLY A 100 7.21 -10.30 -9.85
CA GLY A 100 6.45 -11.14 -10.77
C GLY A 100 7.38 -11.93 -11.68
N ARG A 101 7.27 -13.26 -11.63
CA ARG A 101 7.98 -14.18 -12.51
C ARG A 101 7.12 -14.46 -13.74
N PRO A 102 7.53 -14.01 -14.94
CA PRO A 102 6.78 -14.28 -16.17
C PRO A 102 6.87 -15.77 -16.49
N VAL A 103 5.73 -16.41 -16.75
CA VAL A 103 5.64 -17.84 -17.02
C VAL A 103 4.70 -18.10 -18.18
N ARG A 104 4.85 -19.28 -18.77
CA ARG A 104 3.90 -19.83 -19.72
C ARG A 104 3.23 -21.06 -19.11
N GLY A 105 1.90 -21.03 -19.02
CA GLY A 105 1.13 -22.17 -18.55
C GLY A 105 1.32 -23.39 -19.45
N ALA A 106 0.96 -24.57 -18.94
CA ALA A 106 0.99 -25.81 -19.72
C ALA A 106 0.07 -25.75 -20.96
N ASP A 107 -0.91 -24.84 -20.96
CA ASP A 107 -1.80 -24.53 -22.08
C ASP A 107 -1.24 -23.48 -23.05
N GLY A 108 0.02 -23.06 -22.87
CA GLY A 108 0.72 -22.10 -23.71
C GLY A 108 0.40 -20.64 -23.39
N LYS A 109 -0.49 -20.37 -22.43
CA LYS A 109 -0.93 -19.01 -22.12
C LYS A 109 0.11 -18.23 -21.31
N PRO A 110 0.31 -16.95 -21.64
CA PRO A 110 1.20 -16.10 -20.88
C PRO A 110 0.57 -15.71 -19.55
N GLY A 111 1.38 -15.70 -18.50
CA GLY A 111 0.95 -15.26 -17.19
C GLY A 111 2.12 -14.89 -16.29
N VAL A 112 1.80 -14.58 -15.04
CA VAL A 112 2.78 -14.17 -14.04
C VAL A 112 2.50 -14.86 -12.71
N VAL A 113 3.58 -15.29 -12.06
CA VAL A 113 3.55 -15.87 -10.71
C VAL A 113 4.24 -14.90 -9.76
N PHE A 114 3.54 -14.51 -8.70
CA PHE A 114 4.09 -13.76 -7.59
C PHE A 114 4.26 -14.70 -6.41
N GLU A 115 5.52 -14.90 -6.02
CA GLU A 115 5.88 -15.61 -4.79
C GLU A 115 5.72 -14.67 -3.58
N ASN A 116 5.86 -15.21 -2.37
CA ASN A 116 5.82 -14.39 -1.16
C ASN A 116 6.91 -13.31 -1.22
N SER A 117 6.54 -12.06 -0.96
CA SER A 117 7.52 -10.99 -0.93
C SER A 117 8.40 -11.06 0.32
N PRO A 118 9.63 -10.51 0.28
CA PRO A 118 10.48 -10.42 1.47
C PRO A 118 9.80 -9.71 2.65
N GLU A 119 8.95 -8.71 2.39
CA GLU A 119 8.15 -8.02 3.41
C GLU A 119 7.11 -8.96 4.04
N ALA A 120 6.41 -9.77 3.24
CA ALA A 120 5.44 -10.74 3.74
C ALA A 120 6.11 -11.80 4.63
N GLU A 121 7.28 -12.31 4.21
CA GLU A 121 8.08 -13.23 5.01
C GLU A 121 8.56 -12.60 6.32
N ALA A 122 9.00 -11.34 6.28
CA ALA A 122 9.41 -10.60 7.46
C ALA A 122 8.24 -10.42 8.45
N PHE A 123 7.05 -10.03 7.99
CA PHE A 123 5.88 -9.94 8.86
C PHE A 123 5.50 -11.29 9.47
N ALA A 124 5.52 -12.38 8.70
CA ALA A 124 5.26 -13.72 9.21
C ALA A 124 6.30 -14.17 10.25
N ARG A 125 7.56 -13.72 10.11
CA ARG A 125 8.63 -13.92 11.10
C ARG A 125 8.37 -13.09 12.37
N TRP A 126 8.02 -11.81 12.23
CA TRP A 126 7.75 -10.91 13.36
C TRP A 126 6.54 -11.34 14.19
N GLN A 127 5.49 -11.88 13.57
CA GLN A 127 4.35 -12.50 14.28
C GLN A 127 4.80 -13.61 15.24
N ARG A 128 5.84 -14.35 14.87
CA ARG A 128 6.46 -15.41 15.69
C ARG A 128 7.53 -14.89 16.66
N SER A 129 7.63 -13.57 16.85
CA SER A 129 8.66 -12.92 17.67
C SER A 129 10.10 -13.24 17.24
N GLN A 130 10.30 -13.55 15.95
CA GLN A 130 11.62 -13.83 15.39
C GLN A 130 12.13 -12.56 14.69
N PHE A 131 13.36 -12.17 14.97
CA PHE A 131 13.98 -10.96 14.40
C PHE A 131 15.41 -11.28 14.00
N HIS A 132 15.87 -10.71 12.89
CA HIS A 132 17.26 -10.81 12.45
C HIS A 132 18.08 -9.64 12.99
N GLU A 133 19.36 -9.88 13.29
CA GLU A 133 20.25 -8.81 13.79
C GLU A 133 20.36 -7.63 12.81
N ILE A 134 20.35 -7.92 11.50
CA ILE A 134 20.38 -6.89 10.46
C ILE A 134 19.19 -5.93 10.54
N GLU A 135 18.02 -6.40 11.02
CA GLU A 135 16.81 -5.60 11.16
C GLU A 135 16.99 -4.51 12.23
N HIS A 136 17.69 -4.80 13.32
CA HIS A 136 18.04 -3.79 14.34
C HIS A 136 18.99 -2.72 13.78
N GLY A 137 19.95 -3.14 12.94
CA GLY A 137 20.87 -2.22 12.25
C GLY A 137 20.15 -1.29 11.27
N VAL A 138 19.24 -1.83 10.46
CA VAL A 138 18.41 -1.07 9.52
C VAL A 138 17.48 -0.11 10.27
N ALA A 139 16.82 -0.58 11.34
CA ALA A 139 15.95 0.24 12.17
C ALA A 139 16.69 1.45 12.78
N SER A 140 17.89 1.22 13.31
CA SER A 140 18.73 2.26 13.90
C SER A 140 19.19 3.27 12.85
N SER A 141 19.62 2.80 11.68
CA SER A 141 20.06 3.64 10.55
C SER A 141 18.92 4.52 10.03
N TRP A 142 17.70 3.96 9.93
CA TRP A 142 16.52 4.71 9.55
C TRP A 142 16.19 5.85 10.54
N ARG A 143 16.20 5.57 11.86
CA ARG A 143 15.97 6.63 12.87
C ARG A 143 17.04 7.73 12.82
N ALA A 144 18.30 7.35 12.62
CA ALA A 144 19.40 8.30 12.46
C ALA A 144 19.20 9.19 11.22
N MET A 145 18.81 8.61 10.09
CA MET A 145 18.46 9.36 8.87
C MET A 145 17.34 10.38 9.14
N LEU A 146 16.26 9.98 9.83
CA LEU A 146 15.17 10.90 10.16
C LEU A 146 15.63 12.08 11.02
N THR A 147 16.62 11.89 11.89
CA THR A 147 17.17 12.96 12.74
C THR A 147 18.08 13.90 11.95
N GLN A 148 18.67 13.41 10.86
CA GLN A 148 19.53 14.20 9.96
C GLN A 148 18.74 15.03 8.94
N LEU A 149 17.43 14.80 8.79
CA LEU A 149 16.57 15.62 7.92
C LEU A 149 16.44 17.04 8.47
N ASN A 150 17.19 17.97 7.89
CA ASN A 150 17.12 19.38 8.25
C ASN A 150 15.94 20.09 7.56
N LEU A 151 14.73 19.84 8.06
CA LEU A 151 13.50 20.50 7.59
C LEU A 151 13.51 22.03 7.77
N PRO A 152 14.10 22.61 8.84
CA PRO A 152 14.24 24.06 8.95
C PRO A 152 15.03 24.69 7.79
N GLU A 153 16.10 24.04 7.35
CA GLU A 153 16.90 24.49 6.21
C GLU A 153 16.12 24.39 4.88
N VAL A 154 15.33 23.33 4.69
CA VAL A 154 14.41 23.21 3.56
C VAL A 154 13.41 24.38 3.55
N ALA A 155 12.80 24.67 4.71
CA ALA A 155 11.88 25.80 4.86
C ALA A 155 12.57 27.13 4.58
N HIS A 156 13.81 27.32 5.04
CA HIS A 156 14.59 28.53 4.82
C HIS A 156 14.86 28.78 3.34
N ARG A 157 15.30 27.76 2.59
CA ARG A 157 15.52 27.87 1.14
C ARG A 157 14.26 28.28 0.39
N MET A 158 13.12 27.69 0.72
CA MET A 158 11.84 28.05 0.09
C MET A 158 11.36 29.46 0.47
N ARG A 159 11.64 29.93 1.69
CA ARG A 159 11.39 31.33 2.08
C ARG A 159 12.25 32.31 1.30
N ALA A 160 13.50 31.97 1.01
CA ALA A 160 14.38 32.78 0.16
C ALA A 160 13.84 32.91 -1.28
N LEU A 161 13.04 31.93 -1.74
CA LEU A 161 12.31 31.97 -3.02
C LEU A 161 10.98 32.73 -2.95
N GLY A 162 10.66 33.38 -1.82
CA GLY A 162 9.44 34.19 -1.65
C GLY A 162 8.21 33.44 -1.13
N ILE A 163 8.34 32.16 -0.76
CA ILE A 163 7.26 31.40 -0.12
C ILE A 163 7.27 31.67 1.38
N THR A 164 6.28 32.40 1.86
CA THR A 164 6.15 32.79 3.27
C THR A 164 4.72 32.58 3.76
N PRO A 165 4.47 32.64 5.08
CA PRO A 165 3.11 32.61 5.63
C PRO A 165 2.20 33.74 5.09
N GLN A 166 2.77 34.80 4.52
CA GLN A 166 2.00 35.89 3.91
C GLN A 166 1.58 35.58 2.48
N THR A 167 2.44 34.90 1.71
CA THR A 167 2.23 34.57 0.29
C THR A 167 1.51 33.22 0.09
N CYS A 168 1.61 32.30 1.05
CA CYS A 168 0.87 31.04 1.07
C CYS A 168 0.25 30.81 2.46
N ARG A 169 -1.07 30.80 2.55
CA ARG A 169 -1.83 30.76 3.81
C ARG A 169 -2.60 29.47 4.06
N THR A 170 -2.76 28.64 3.03
CA THR A 170 -3.53 27.40 3.12
C THR A 170 -2.83 26.26 2.40
N VAL A 171 -3.10 25.02 2.81
CA VAL A 171 -2.60 23.83 2.12
C VAL A 171 -3.09 23.77 0.67
N LYS A 172 -4.32 24.21 0.40
CA LYS A 172 -4.84 24.37 -0.96
C LYS A 172 -4.01 25.31 -1.83
N GLN A 173 -3.53 26.42 -1.28
CA GLN A 173 -2.63 27.33 -2.01
C GLN A 173 -1.27 26.67 -2.26
N ALA A 174 -0.72 25.98 -1.26
CA ALA A 174 0.53 25.25 -1.43
C ALA A 174 0.41 24.18 -2.53
N TYR A 175 -0.71 23.46 -2.56
CA TYR A 175 -1.02 22.49 -3.61
C TYR A 175 -1.09 23.15 -4.98
N GLY A 176 -1.82 24.28 -5.10
CA GLY A 176 -1.92 25.02 -6.36
C GLY A 176 -0.57 25.47 -6.92
N ILE A 177 0.34 25.93 -6.04
CA ILE A 177 1.71 26.32 -6.44
C ILE A 177 2.50 25.09 -6.91
N ALA A 178 2.49 24.00 -6.14
CA ALA A 178 3.19 22.76 -6.52
C ALA A 178 2.65 22.16 -7.83
N ALA A 179 1.33 22.13 -7.99
CA ALA A 179 0.65 21.66 -9.19
C ALA A 179 1.03 22.51 -10.40
N SER A 180 1.12 23.84 -10.27
CA SER A 180 1.53 24.72 -11.37
C SER A 180 2.91 24.40 -11.91
N LEU A 181 3.86 24.00 -11.03
CA LEU A 181 5.21 23.63 -11.47
C LEU A 181 5.18 22.40 -12.37
N VAL A 182 4.49 21.33 -11.95
CA VAL A 182 4.49 20.06 -12.69
C VAL A 182 3.69 20.07 -13.99
N HIS A 183 2.80 21.06 -14.15
CA HIS A 183 2.06 21.33 -15.37
C HIS A 183 2.72 22.40 -16.26
N SER A 184 3.79 23.04 -15.81
CA SER A 184 4.53 24.03 -16.59
C SER A 184 5.58 23.38 -17.48
N ARG A 185 6.08 24.14 -18.46
CA ARG A 185 7.31 23.85 -19.22
C ARG A 185 8.47 24.74 -18.79
N TYR A 186 8.36 25.39 -17.64
CA TYR A 186 9.36 26.34 -17.19
C TYR A 186 10.57 25.59 -16.61
N GLU A 187 11.76 25.83 -17.15
CA GLU A 187 13.03 25.23 -16.70
C GLU A 187 12.95 23.69 -16.51
N PRO A 188 12.62 22.92 -17.57
CA PRO A 188 12.37 21.48 -17.47
C PRO A 188 13.58 20.71 -16.91
N GLU A 189 14.80 21.12 -17.26
CA GLU A 189 16.04 20.52 -16.75
C GLU A 189 16.20 20.67 -15.23
N GLN A 190 15.83 21.83 -14.68
CA GLN A 190 15.86 22.05 -13.23
C GLN A 190 14.79 21.20 -12.53
N GLN A 191 13.59 21.13 -13.12
CA GLN A 191 12.48 20.33 -12.59
C GLN A 191 12.85 18.84 -12.51
N ILE A 192 13.43 18.27 -13.57
CA ILE A 192 13.87 16.87 -13.53
C ILE A 192 15.10 16.68 -12.65
N GLY A 193 16.00 17.67 -12.56
CA GLY A 193 17.13 17.65 -11.63
C GLY A 193 16.68 17.54 -10.17
N LEU A 194 15.64 18.28 -9.77
CA LEU A 194 15.01 18.16 -8.45
C LEU A 194 14.48 16.76 -8.22
N LEU A 195 13.77 16.19 -9.19
CA LEU A 195 13.24 14.84 -9.10
C LEU A 195 14.37 13.79 -9.00
N PHE A 196 15.43 13.93 -9.80
CA PHE A 196 16.60 13.04 -9.77
C PHE A 196 17.28 13.04 -8.42
N SER A 197 17.48 14.23 -7.83
CA SER A 197 18.02 14.35 -6.48
C SER A 197 17.09 13.72 -5.45
N PHE A 198 15.78 13.88 -5.64
CA PHE A 198 14.78 13.42 -4.69
C PHE A 198 14.64 11.90 -4.62
N VAL A 199 14.39 11.25 -5.77
CA VAL A 199 14.26 9.79 -5.85
C VAL A 199 15.60 9.07 -6.03
N GLN A 200 16.71 9.80 -5.97
CA GLN A 200 18.08 9.31 -6.11
C GLN A 200 18.26 8.48 -7.40
N VAL A 201 17.88 9.07 -8.54
CA VAL A 201 17.99 8.39 -9.84
C VAL A 201 19.47 8.04 -10.12
N PRO A 202 19.79 6.74 -10.35
CA PRO A 202 21.15 6.34 -10.65
C PRO A 202 21.74 7.09 -11.84
N GLN A 203 22.98 7.57 -11.71
CA GLN A 203 23.64 8.41 -12.72
C GLN A 203 23.63 7.80 -14.13
N HIS A 204 23.77 6.47 -14.24
CA HIS A 204 23.75 5.77 -15.51
C HIS A 204 22.39 5.80 -16.24
N LEU A 205 21.29 6.08 -15.53
CA LEU A 205 19.94 6.19 -16.11
C LEU A 205 19.57 7.64 -16.48
N GLN A 206 20.22 8.63 -15.88
CA GLN A 206 19.85 10.04 -16.03
C GLN A 206 19.91 10.51 -17.49
N ALA A 207 20.98 10.15 -18.21
CA ALA A 207 21.14 10.51 -19.62
C ALA A 207 20.03 9.90 -20.50
N ALA A 208 19.65 8.64 -20.25
CA ALA A 208 18.59 7.97 -20.99
C ALA A 208 17.22 8.62 -20.76
N ILE A 209 16.92 8.99 -19.51
CA ILE A 209 15.67 9.69 -19.16
C ILE A 209 15.60 11.07 -19.82
N ILE A 210 16.67 11.87 -19.71
CA ILE A 210 16.72 13.20 -20.33
C ILE A 210 16.58 13.09 -21.85
N TYR A 211 17.32 12.16 -22.46
CA TYR A 211 17.23 11.91 -23.89
C TYR A 211 15.79 11.58 -24.31
N ARG A 212 15.13 10.64 -23.63
CA ARG A 212 13.75 10.27 -23.94
C ARG A 212 12.78 11.46 -23.81
N TRP A 213 12.89 12.23 -22.74
CA TRP A 213 12.03 13.40 -22.53
C TRP A 213 12.29 14.51 -23.56
N SER A 214 13.56 14.69 -23.97
CA SER A 214 13.95 15.62 -25.03
C SER A 214 13.37 15.21 -26.39
N GLN A 215 13.32 13.91 -26.70
CA GLN A 215 12.72 13.40 -27.93
C GLN A 215 11.21 13.66 -27.98
N ALA A 216 10.55 13.72 -26.82
CA ALA A 216 9.15 14.13 -26.71
C ALA A 216 8.95 15.66 -26.80
N GLY A 217 10.02 16.45 -26.83
CA GLY A 217 9.99 17.91 -26.89
C GLY A 217 9.77 18.59 -25.54
N PHE A 218 10.22 17.97 -24.44
CA PHE A 218 10.05 18.44 -23.06
C PHE A 218 8.60 18.87 -22.72
N PRO A 219 7.59 18.00 -22.95
CA PRO A 219 6.23 18.27 -22.50
C PRO A 219 6.18 18.38 -20.97
N PRO A 220 5.14 19.02 -20.40
CA PRO A 220 4.98 19.10 -18.94
C PRO A 220 5.09 17.72 -18.30
N LEU A 221 5.78 17.64 -17.16
CA LEU A 221 6.05 16.36 -16.50
C LEU A 221 4.76 15.60 -16.20
N ALA A 222 3.69 16.30 -15.81
CA ALA A 222 2.37 15.70 -15.56
C ALA A 222 1.79 14.94 -16.76
N GLY A 223 2.05 15.40 -17.99
CA GLY A 223 1.60 14.72 -19.21
C GLY A 223 2.60 13.69 -19.75
N TYR A 224 3.87 13.77 -19.34
CA TYR A 224 4.93 12.86 -19.80
C TYR A 224 5.08 11.63 -18.91
N ALA A 225 5.09 11.85 -17.59
CA ALA A 225 5.33 10.85 -16.56
C ALA A 225 4.47 11.22 -15.33
N SER A 226 3.18 10.89 -15.41
CA SER A 226 2.14 11.33 -14.46
C SER A 226 2.41 10.94 -13.01
N TYR A 227 2.97 9.75 -12.76
CA TYR A 227 3.33 9.30 -11.42
C TYR A 227 4.56 10.01 -10.88
N ALA A 228 5.59 10.16 -11.71
CA ALA A 228 6.79 10.94 -11.37
C ALA A 228 6.43 12.41 -11.04
N ALA A 229 5.51 12.99 -11.81
CA ALA A 229 4.95 14.31 -11.54
C ALA A 229 4.19 14.36 -10.21
N HIS A 230 3.36 13.36 -9.91
CA HIS A 230 2.65 13.26 -8.63
C HIS A 230 3.61 13.26 -7.44
N VAL A 231 4.66 12.43 -7.48
CA VAL A 231 5.67 12.36 -6.42
C VAL A 231 6.40 13.68 -6.26
N LEU A 232 6.82 14.31 -7.36
CA LEU A 232 7.46 15.63 -7.33
C LEU A 232 6.54 16.71 -6.76
N MET A 233 5.25 16.69 -7.14
CA MET A 233 4.24 17.61 -6.66
C MET A 233 4.05 17.50 -5.14
N VAL A 234 3.92 16.27 -4.61
CA VAL A 234 3.83 16.03 -3.16
C VAL A 234 5.07 16.56 -2.42
N GLU A 235 6.26 16.33 -2.97
CA GLU A 235 7.50 16.83 -2.37
C GLU A 235 7.56 18.36 -2.35
N ILE A 236 7.30 19.02 -3.48
CA ILE A 236 7.30 20.49 -3.56
C ILE A 236 6.23 21.08 -2.64
N PHE A 237 5.04 20.49 -2.63
CA PHE A 237 3.96 20.87 -1.72
C PHE A 237 4.44 20.85 -0.27
N PHE A 238 5.13 19.78 0.15
CA PHE A 238 5.66 19.66 1.50
C PHE A 238 6.64 20.79 1.82
N GLN A 239 7.59 21.06 0.93
CA GLN A 239 8.57 22.12 1.11
C GLN A 239 7.92 23.52 1.20
N ILE A 240 6.91 23.79 0.37
CA ILE A 240 6.11 25.03 0.43
C ILE A 240 5.36 25.13 1.76
N ALA A 241 4.69 24.05 2.18
CA ALA A 241 3.90 24.01 3.39
C ALA A 241 4.77 24.19 4.66
N LEU A 242 6.00 23.66 4.67
CA LEU A 242 7.00 23.94 5.71
C LEU A 242 7.38 25.42 5.75
N ALA A 243 7.69 26.01 4.61
CA ALA A 243 8.10 27.41 4.49
C ALA A 243 7.00 28.40 4.94
N ALA A 244 5.77 28.07 4.60
CA ALA A 244 4.55 28.80 4.96
C ALA A 244 4.07 28.55 6.40
N ASN A 245 4.77 27.72 7.19
CA ASN A 245 4.39 27.31 8.55
C ASN A 245 3.01 26.60 8.62
N LEU A 246 2.56 26.00 7.52
CA LEU A 246 1.35 25.17 7.48
C LEU A 246 1.62 23.77 8.04
N ILE A 247 2.87 23.32 7.95
CA ILE A 247 3.38 22.10 8.57
C ILE A 247 4.62 22.48 9.39
N SER A 248 4.76 21.87 10.58
CA SER A 248 5.92 22.14 11.44
C SER A 248 7.22 21.62 10.83
N SER A 249 8.26 22.46 10.80
CA SER A 249 9.64 22.10 10.48
C SER A 249 10.39 21.39 11.62
N GLU A 250 9.81 21.34 12.82
CA GLU A 250 10.48 20.79 14.01
C GLU A 250 10.20 19.30 14.22
N ARG A 251 9.30 18.71 13.43
CA ARG A 251 8.89 17.30 13.56
C ARG A 251 9.32 16.51 12.31
N PRO A 252 10.49 15.84 12.33
CA PRO A 252 10.99 15.08 11.20
C PRO A 252 10.04 13.97 10.70
N SER A 253 9.22 13.40 11.60
CA SER A 253 8.24 12.37 11.22
C SER A 253 7.23 12.87 10.19
N ASN A 254 6.97 14.18 10.12
CA ASN A 254 6.05 14.77 9.13
C ASN A 254 6.48 14.42 7.68
N ARG A 255 7.78 14.24 7.43
CA ARG A 255 8.28 13.82 6.12
C ARG A 255 7.81 12.41 5.75
N VAL A 256 7.81 11.49 6.72
CA VAL A 256 7.35 10.11 6.55
C VAL A 256 5.83 10.08 6.39
N ASP A 257 5.12 10.83 7.22
CA ASP A 257 3.67 10.97 7.12
C ASP A 257 3.27 11.45 5.71
N ILE A 258 3.84 12.57 5.24
CA ILE A 258 3.54 13.09 3.88
C ILE A 258 3.94 12.11 2.77
N ALA A 259 4.95 11.26 2.97
CA ALA A 259 5.34 10.29 1.97
C ALA A 259 4.27 9.22 1.70
N TYR A 260 3.30 9.00 2.59
CA TYR A 260 2.13 8.15 2.28
C TYR A 260 1.35 8.68 1.08
N LEU A 261 1.36 10.01 0.86
CA LEU A 261 0.65 10.62 -0.26
C LEU A 261 1.20 10.17 -1.63
N PHE A 262 2.43 9.68 -1.71
CA PHE A 262 3.00 9.09 -2.94
C PHE A 262 2.23 7.86 -3.43
N TYR A 263 1.45 7.22 -2.57
CA TYR A 263 0.72 5.98 -2.86
C TYR A 263 -0.78 6.20 -3.08
N LEU A 264 -1.27 7.45 -2.97
CA LEU A 264 -2.66 7.78 -3.26
C LEU A 264 -3.13 7.31 -4.65
N PRO A 265 -2.33 7.39 -5.73
CA PRO A 265 -2.80 6.93 -7.05
C PRO A 265 -3.25 5.47 -7.11
N PHE A 266 -2.85 4.65 -6.13
CA PHE A 266 -3.07 3.21 -6.11
C PHE A 266 -4.20 2.76 -5.17
N CYS A 267 -4.98 3.67 -4.60
CA CYS A 267 -6.06 3.33 -3.66
C CYS A 267 -7.37 4.04 -3.96
N HIS A 268 -8.51 3.39 -3.71
CA HIS A 268 -9.81 4.07 -3.66
C HIS A 268 -9.97 4.85 -2.36
N ILE A 269 -9.39 4.35 -1.27
CA ILE A 269 -9.60 4.88 0.07
C ILE A 269 -8.25 5.08 0.73
N PHE A 270 -8.04 6.25 1.33
CA PHE A 270 -6.93 6.47 2.26
C PHE A 270 -7.46 6.58 3.69
N VAL A 271 -7.06 5.64 4.54
CA VAL A 271 -7.45 5.58 5.96
C VAL A 271 -6.31 6.06 6.84
N SER A 272 -6.56 7.05 7.69
CA SER A 272 -5.55 7.49 8.67
C SER A 272 -6.17 8.11 9.92
N GLY A 273 -5.48 7.97 11.05
CA GLY A 273 -5.75 8.67 12.30
C GLY A 273 -4.87 9.91 12.54
N ASP A 274 -3.97 10.25 11.61
CA ASP A 274 -3.08 11.39 11.74
C ASP A 274 -3.74 12.68 11.22
N LYS A 275 -3.62 13.76 12.01
CA LYS A 275 -4.21 15.06 11.68
C LYS A 275 -3.55 15.70 10.47
N LEU A 276 -2.27 15.40 10.20
CA LEU A 276 -1.55 15.86 9.02
C LEU A 276 -2.12 15.24 7.75
N HIS A 277 -2.41 13.94 7.76
CA HIS A 277 -3.11 13.29 6.64
C HIS A 277 -4.51 13.88 6.45
N LYS A 278 -5.27 14.08 7.53
CA LYS A 278 -6.60 14.73 7.47
C LYS A 278 -6.54 16.13 6.89
N LEU A 279 -5.45 16.87 7.12
CA LEU A 279 -5.23 18.21 6.60
C LEU A 279 -4.80 18.20 5.12
N CYS A 280 -3.86 17.33 4.74
CA CYS A 280 -3.18 17.41 3.45
C CYS A 280 -3.78 16.49 2.38
N ALA A 281 -4.17 15.26 2.73
CA ALA A 281 -4.63 14.28 1.76
C ALA A 281 -5.81 14.76 0.88
N PRO A 282 -6.84 15.47 1.41
CA PRO A 282 -7.97 15.91 0.58
C PRO A 282 -7.60 16.76 -0.63
N GLU A 283 -6.47 17.48 -0.61
CA GLU A 283 -6.03 18.29 -1.75
C GLU A 283 -5.44 17.44 -2.89
N PHE A 284 -5.00 16.20 -2.59
CA PHE A 284 -4.39 15.27 -3.56
C PHE A 284 -5.35 14.17 -4.04
N LEU A 285 -6.50 14.00 -3.38
CA LEU A 285 -7.46 12.97 -3.74
C LEU A 285 -8.27 13.36 -4.98
N GLN A 286 -8.48 12.38 -5.85
CA GLN A 286 -9.41 12.48 -6.97
C GLN A 286 -10.86 12.31 -6.49
N LYS A 287 -11.85 12.64 -7.33
CA LYS A 287 -13.28 12.57 -6.96
C LYS A 287 -13.73 11.14 -6.65
N GLU A 288 -13.06 10.20 -7.28
CA GLU A 288 -13.26 8.75 -7.19
C GLU A 288 -12.58 8.16 -5.96
N GLN A 289 -11.91 8.98 -5.13
CA GLN A 289 -11.21 8.53 -3.93
C GLN A 289 -11.82 9.16 -2.67
N ASP A 290 -11.66 8.50 -1.52
CA ASP A 290 -12.09 9.04 -0.23
C ASP A 290 -10.98 9.02 0.82
N PHE A 291 -10.92 10.09 1.61
CA PHE A 291 -10.22 10.06 2.88
C PHE A 291 -11.18 9.56 3.96
N VAL A 292 -10.79 8.54 4.70
CA VAL A 292 -11.58 7.97 5.79
C VAL A 292 -10.86 8.17 7.12
N TRP A 293 -11.55 8.79 8.06
CA TRP A 293 -10.98 9.02 9.39
C TRP A 293 -10.94 7.73 10.19
N ALA A 294 -9.74 7.34 10.65
CA ALA A 294 -9.49 6.04 11.28
C ALA A 294 -10.48 5.67 12.42
N PRO A 295 -10.83 6.56 13.36
CA PRO A 295 -11.81 6.26 14.40
C PRO A 295 -13.20 5.85 13.87
N GLU A 296 -13.63 6.40 12.74
CA GLU A 296 -14.93 6.10 12.14
C GLU A 296 -14.93 4.69 11.55
N LEU A 297 -13.91 4.35 10.75
CA LEU A 297 -13.78 3.00 10.19
C LEU A 297 -13.56 1.96 11.29
N LYS A 298 -12.72 2.27 12.28
CA LYS A 298 -12.54 1.40 13.45
C LYS A 298 -13.87 1.14 14.17
N GLY A 299 -14.67 2.18 14.39
CA GLY A 299 -15.98 2.05 15.03
C GLY A 299 -16.91 1.10 14.27
N ASP A 300 -16.93 1.20 12.94
CA ASP A 300 -17.74 0.32 12.09
C ASP A 300 -17.19 -1.11 12.04
N LEU A 301 -15.86 -1.31 11.97
CA LEU A 301 -15.23 -2.63 12.07
C LEU A 301 -15.53 -3.31 13.42
N ALA A 302 -15.54 -2.54 14.52
CA ALA A 302 -15.91 -3.05 15.84
C ALA A 302 -17.39 -3.44 15.93
N ARG A 303 -18.28 -2.72 15.22
CA ARG A 303 -19.69 -3.12 15.06
C ARG A 303 -19.79 -4.44 14.30
N ILE A 304 -19.14 -4.55 13.14
CA ILE A 304 -19.12 -5.77 12.32
C ILE A 304 -18.62 -6.96 13.14
N ASN A 305 -17.52 -6.78 13.87
CA ASN A 305 -16.97 -7.82 14.72
C ASN A 305 -17.98 -8.29 15.78
N ARG A 306 -18.67 -7.37 16.47
CA ARG A 306 -19.68 -7.73 17.47
C ARG A 306 -20.88 -8.47 16.87
N GLU A 307 -21.38 -8.02 15.72
CA GLU A 307 -22.49 -8.66 15.02
C GLU A 307 -22.15 -10.08 14.61
N LEU A 308 -20.98 -10.28 13.99
CA LEU A 308 -20.55 -11.61 13.55
C LEU A 308 -20.16 -12.50 14.73
N MET A 309 -19.66 -11.95 15.84
CA MET A 309 -19.37 -12.74 17.04
C MET A 309 -20.62 -13.35 17.67
N ALA A 310 -21.82 -12.82 17.38
CA ALA A 310 -23.09 -13.37 17.84
C ALA A 310 -23.56 -14.59 17.04
N THR A 311 -22.90 -14.92 15.92
CA THR A 311 -23.17 -16.15 15.16
C THR A 311 -22.69 -17.39 15.89
N SER A 312 -23.19 -18.57 15.48
CA SER A 312 -22.83 -19.83 16.13
C SER A 312 -21.35 -20.17 15.89
N GLU A 313 -20.74 -20.93 16.81
CA GLU A 313 -19.35 -21.36 16.63
C GLU A 313 -19.16 -22.19 15.35
N LEU A 314 -20.17 -22.99 14.98
CA LEU A 314 -20.15 -23.80 13.76
C LEU A 314 -20.05 -22.94 12.51
N GLU A 315 -20.81 -21.84 12.44
CA GLU A 315 -20.74 -20.88 11.32
C GLU A 315 -19.37 -20.19 11.26
N ARG A 316 -18.81 -19.81 12.43
CA ARG A 316 -17.48 -19.18 12.47
C ARG A 316 -16.34 -20.11 12.03
N GLN A 317 -16.53 -21.42 12.08
CA GLN A 317 -15.55 -22.41 11.60
C GLN A 317 -15.60 -22.62 10.08
N MET A 318 -16.56 -22.01 9.36
CA MET A 318 -16.72 -22.17 7.92
C MET A 318 -15.80 -21.28 7.07
N GLY A 319 -14.99 -20.43 7.72
CA GLY A 319 -14.08 -19.49 7.07
C GLY A 319 -14.77 -18.15 6.70
N LEU A 320 -13.98 -17.09 6.56
CA LEU A 320 -14.49 -15.72 6.41
C LEU A 320 -15.31 -15.52 5.14
N HIS A 321 -14.87 -16.09 4.01
CA HIS A 321 -15.56 -15.94 2.73
C HIS A 321 -16.99 -16.49 2.75
N LYS A 322 -17.22 -17.59 3.48
CA LYS A 322 -18.56 -18.18 3.62
C LYS A 322 -19.37 -17.50 4.71
N LEU A 323 -18.73 -17.10 5.80
CA LEU A 323 -19.39 -16.43 6.92
C LEU A 323 -19.89 -15.03 6.53
N ALA A 324 -19.06 -14.24 5.85
CA ALA A 324 -19.34 -12.85 5.50
C ALA A 324 -18.76 -12.51 4.12
N PRO A 325 -19.35 -12.97 3.01
CA PRO A 325 -18.86 -12.65 1.66
C PRO A 325 -18.87 -11.15 1.34
N ARG A 326 -19.65 -10.36 2.09
CA ARG A 326 -19.77 -8.91 1.99
C ARG A 326 -19.93 -8.26 3.37
N PRO A 327 -19.64 -6.96 3.52
CA PRO A 327 -19.83 -6.28 4.79
C PRO A 327 -21.28 -6.35 5.26
N PRO A 328 -21.55 -6.72 6.54
CA PRO A 328 -22.91 -6.79 7.06
C PRO A 328 -23.48 -5.40 7.36
N GLY A 329 -24.79 -5.27 7.17
CA GLY A 329 -25.56 -4.08 7.46
C GLY A 329 -26.20 -3.44 6.23
N ASN A 330 -26.40 -2.12 6.30
CA ASN A 330 -27.02 -1.32 5.25
C ASN A 330 -26.17 -0.09 4.91
N THR A 331 -26.62 0.72 3.95
CA THR A 331 -25.88 1.86 3.38
C THR A 331 -25.61 3.00 4.37
N SER A 332 -26.22 3.00 5.55
CA SER A 332 -25.88 3.93 6.62
C SER A 332 -24.58 3.56 7.35
N HIS A 333 -24.11 2.31 7.20
CA HIS A 333 -22.83 1.86 7.75
C HIS A 333 -21.68 2.18 6.79
N LEU A 334 -20.58 2.68 7.34
CA LEU A 334 -19.45 3.22 6.58
C LEU A 334 -18.84 2.18 5.63
N THR A 335 -18.56 0.96 6.09
CA THR A 335 -17.93 -0.09 5.27
C THR A 335 -18.82 -0.48 4.09
N VAL A 336 -20.15 -0.55 4.30
CA VAL A 336 -21.11 -0.87 3.23
C VAL A 336 -21.18 0.27 2.21
N ALA A 337 -21.22 1.52 2.66
CA ALA A 337 -21.23 2.69 1.78
C ALA A 337 -19.96 2.78 0.91
N LEU A 338 -18.79 2.53 1.51
CA LEU A 338 -17.51 2.49 0.80
C LEU A 338 -17.47 1.37 -0.25
N TRP A 339 -17.99 0.18 0.09
CA TRP A 339 -18.12 -0.92 -0.86
C TRP A 339 -19.02 -0.58 -2.04
N GLN A 340 -20.18 0.02 -1.79
CA GLN A 340 -21.11 0.38 -2.86
C GLN A 340 -20.52 1.44 -3.80
N LYS A 341 -19.75 2.39 -3.25
CA LYS A 341 -19.10 3.44 -4.04
C LYS A 341 -17.95 2.90 -4.88
N HIS A 342 -17.10 2.05 -4.30
CA HIS A 342 -15.78 1.69 -4.88
C HIS A 342 -15.65 0.26 -5.37
N ALA A 343 -16.68 -0.56 -5.17
CA ALA A 343 -16.79 -1.91 -5.74
C ALA A 343 -18.18 -2.11 -6.41
N PRO A 344 -18.61 -1.20 -7.31
CA PRO A 344 -19.89 -1.35 -8.00
C PRO A 344 -19.89 -2.66 -8.81
N GLY A 345 -20.96 -3.44 -8.69
CA GLY A 345 -21.09 -4.77 -9.31
C GLY A 345 -20.76 -5.95 -8.39
N SER A 346 -20.16 -5.73 -7.22
CA SER A 346 -19.97 -6.81 -6.22
C SER A 346 -21.27 -7.31 -5.58
N GLY A 347 -22.41 -6.66 -5.86
CA GLY A 347 -23.74 -6.99 -5.35
C GLY A 347 -24.61 -7.82 -6.29
N GLU A 348 -24.23 -8.00 -7.56
CA GLU A 348 -25.03 -8.72 -8.56
C GLU A 348 -24.65 -10.21 -8.69
N ALA A 349 -23.52 -10.60 -8.11
CA ALA A 349 -22.96 -11.95 -8.24
C ALA A 349 -23.31 -12.83 -7.02
N ASP A 350 -24.60 -13.07 -6.77
CA ASP A 350 -25.00 -14.40 -6.28
C ASP A 350 -24.87 -15.36 -7.47
N VAL A 351 -23.64 -15.62 -7.90
CA VAL A 351 -23.40 -16.72 -8.84
C VAL A 351 -23.70 -17.96 -8.03
N ASP A 352 -24.77 -18.65 -8.41
CA ASP A 352 -25.09 -19.98 -7.91
C ASP A 352 -23.90 -20.89 -8.21
N MET A 353 -22.95 -20.94 -7.27
CA MET A 353 -21.72 -21.70 -7.38
C MET A 353 -22.11 -23.17 -7.26
N THR A 354 -22.47 -23.75 -8.40
CA THR A 354 -22.70 -25.18 -8.50
C THR A 354 -21.43 -25.86 -8.00
N PRO A 355 -21.50 -26.74 -6.98
CA PRO A 355 -20.32 -27.39 -6.44
C PRO A 355 -19.55 -28.06 -7.58
N MET A 356 -18.27 -27.69 -7.73
CA MET A 356 -17.41 -28.34 -8.71
C MET A 356 -17.36 -29.84 -8.41
N SER A 357 -17.38 -30.66 -9.47
CA SER A 357 -17.13 -32.10 -9.28
C SER A 357 -15.72 -32.32 -8.72
N PRO A 358 -15.50 -33.37 -7.90
CA PRO A 358 -14.16 -33.66 -7.34
C PRO A 358 -13.06 -33.80 -8.41
N GLU A 359 -13.41 -34.28 -9.60
CA GLU A 359 -12.47 -34.41 -10.71
C GLU A 359 -12.09 -33.04 -11.30
N ALA A 360 -13.05 -32.14 -11.43
CA ALA A 360 -12.80 -30.77 -11.90
C ALA A 360 -11.96 -29.97 -10.89
N GLU A 361 -12.22 -30.14 -9.59
CA GLU A 361 -11.44 -29.54 -8.52
C GLU A 361 -9.99 -30.03 -8.55
N ARG A 362 -9.78 -31.35 -8.67
CA ARG A 362 -8.43 -31.92 -8.78
C ARG A 362 -7.67 -31.41 -10.01
N LYS A 363 -8.32 -31.35 -11.17
CA LYS A 363 -7.75 -30.79 -12.41
C LYS A 363 -7.35 -29.32 -12.25
N LEU A 364 -8.18 -28.52 -11.57
CA LEU A 364 -7.88 -27.12 -11.27
C LEU A 364 -6.65 -27.01 -10.36
N ILE A 365 -6.59 -27.80 -9.28
CA ILE A 365 -5.43 -27.82 -8.36
C ILE A 365 -4.15 -28.23 -9.10
N ASP A 366 -4.20 -29.28 -9.93
CA ASP A 366 -3.05 -29.74 -10.70
C ASP A 366 -2.59 -28.68 -11.70
N HIS A 367 -3.53 -28.00 -12.36
CA HIS A 367 -3.24 -26.87 -13.25
C HIS A 367 -2.54 -25.72 -12.49
N LEU A 368 -3.08 -25.29 -11.34
CA LEU A 368 -2.49 -24.25 -10.50
C LEU A 368 -1.07 -24.62 -10.05
N LYS A 369 -0.86 -25.86 -9.58
CA LYS A 369 0.46 -26.36 -9.18
C LYS A 369 1.45 -26.40 -10.35
N SER A 370 0.98 -26.75 -11.55
CA SER A 370 1.83 -26.75 -12.75
C SER A 370 2.22 -25.33 -13.16
N PHE A 371 1.30 -24.37 -13.04
CA PHE A 371 1.50 -22.98 -13.39
C PHE A 371 2.48 -22.29 -12.42
N THR A 372 2.33 -22.49 -11.11
CA THR A 372 3.26 -21.90 -10.12
C THR A 372 4.67 -22.44 -10.27
N LYS A 373 4.83 -23.72 -10.63
CA LYS A 373 6.13 -24.36 -10.85
C LYS A 373 6.71 -24.20 -12.25
N ALA A 374 6.00 -23.54 -13.17
CA ALA A 374 6.48 -23.33 -14.53
C ALA A 374 7.78 -22.51 -14.52
N PRO A 375 8.76 -22.80 -15.41
CA PRO A 375 9.99 -22.02 -15.47
C PRO A 375 9.73 -20.60 -15.97
N THR A 376 10.65 -19.68 -15.66
CA THR A 376 10.60 -18.31 -16.18
C THR A 376 10.66 -18.31 -17.70
N ASP A 377 9.74 -17.60 -18.35
CA ASP A 377 9.71 -17.37 -19.79
C ASP A 377 10.03 -15.88 -20.09
N PRO A 378 11.25 -15.55 -20.59
CA PRO A 378 11.62 -14.18 -20.91
C PRO A 378 10.78 -13.54 -22.02
N GLU A 379 10.19 -14.33 -22.93
CA GLU A 379 9.34 -13.79 -23.99
C GLU A 379 8.03 -13.23 -23.42
N VAL A 380 7.55 -13.81 -22.32
CA VAL A 380 6.37 -13.31 -21.60
C VAL A 380 6.65 -11.98 -20.90
N ALA A 381 7.90 -11.69 -20.52
CA ALA A 381 8.26 -10.43 -19.87
C ALA A 381 7.99 -9.18 -20.73
N GLY A 382 7.98 -9.34 -22.06
CA GLY A 382 7.67 -8.27 -23.01
C GLY A 382 6.17 -8.10 -23.32
N ILE A 383 5.31 -8.97 -22.80
CA ILE A 383 3.87 -8.93 -23.04
C ILE A 383 3.23 -7.87 -22.13
N PRO A 384 2.39 -6.97 -22.68
CA PRO A 384 1.60 -6.03 -21.88
C PRO A 384 0.77 -6.71 -20.79
N SER A 385 0.62 -6.08 -19.62
CA SER A 385 -0.04 -6.69 -18.46
C SER A 385 -1.53 -7.00 -18.70
N ASP A 386 -2.19 -6.25 -19.57
CA ASP A 386 -3.58 -6.45 -20.00
C ASP A 386 -3.77 -7.61 -20.98
N GLU A 387 -2.68 -8.10 -21.60
CA GLU A 387 -2.66 -9.29 -22.46
C GLU A 387 -2.33 -10.58 -21.68
N LEU A 388 -1.91 -10.47 -20.42
CA LEU A 388 -1.68 -11.62 -19.55
C LEU A 388 -3.01 -12.31 -19.21
N GLN A 389 -3.05 -13.63 -19.37
CA GLN A 389 -4.30 -14.40 -19.21
C GLN A 389 -4.40 -15.12 -17.87
N SER A 390 -3.33 -15.12 -17.07
CA SER A 390 -3.29 -15.82 -15.79
C SER A 390 -2.35 -15.14 -14.81
N ILE A 391 -2.80 -14.99 -13.58
CA ILE A 391 -2.03 -14.43 -12.47
C ILE A 391 -2.15 -15.41 -11.30
N SER A 392 -1.01 -15.79 -10.72
CA SER A 392 -0.97 -16.52 -9.45
C SER A 392 -0.26 -15.66 -8.41
N ILE A 393 -0.83 -15.57 -7.21
CA ILE A 393 -0.23 -14.85 -6.07
C ILE A 393 -0.22 -15.78 -4.87
N GLU A 394 0.97 -16.17 -4.45
CA GLU A 394 1.18 -16.97 -3.24
C GLU A 394 1.14 -16.09 -2.00
N ARG A 395 0.54 -16.60 -0.91
CA ARG A 395 0.38 -15.88 0.36
C ARG A 395 0.56 -16.80 1.55
N LEU A 396 1.17 -16.28 2.61
CA LEU A 396 1.26 -16.94 3.92
C LEU A 396 0.02 -16.65 4.76
N VAL A 397 -1.07 -17.36 4.50
CA VAL A 397 -2.34 -17.19 5.22
C VAL A 397 -2.38 -18.14 6.43
N PRO A 398 -2.43 -17.63 7.68
CA PRO A 398 -2.61 -18.50 8.84
C PRO A 398 -4.04 -19.04 8.88
N ALA A 399 -4.21 -20.26 9.39
CA ALA A 399 -5.54 -20.87 9.51
C ALA A 399 -6.52 -20.03 10.36
N ARG A 400 -5.97 -19.39 11.40
CA ARG A 400 -6.71 -18.59 12.38
C ARG A 400 -5.94 -17.30 12.70
N LYS A 401 -6.66 -16.20 12.87
CA LYS A 401 -6.14 -14.91 13.32
C LYS A 401 -7.11 -14.33 14.36
N GLY A 402 -6.61 -14.09 15.57
CA GLY A 402 -7.46 -13.73 16.71
C GLY A 402 -8.55 -14.76 16.97
N SER A 403 -9.80 -14.30 17.02
CA SER A 403 -10.99 -15.13 17.26
C SER A 403 -11.51 -15.85 16.00
N TRP A 404 -10.93 -15.58 14.82
CA TRP A 404 -11.53 -15.92 13.53
C TRP A 404 -10.76 -16.98 12.74
N TRP A 405 -11.49 -17.92 12.14
CA TRP A 405 -10.98 -18.85 11.14
C TRP A 405 -10.97 -18.16 9.78
N LEU A 406 -9.77 -18.02 9.20
CA LEU A 406 -9.58 -17.37 7.91
C LEU A 406 -9.99 -18.31 6.78
N ILE A 407 -9.50 -19.55 6.87
CA ILE A 407 -9.90 -20.69 6.05
C ILE A 407 -10.83 -21.61 6.86
N PRO A 408 -11.64 -22.45 6.21
CA PRO A 408 -12.50 -23.38 6.92
C PRO A 408 -11.67 -24.31 7.84
N LYS A 409 -12.13 -24.50 9.08
CA LYS A 409 -11.43 -25.35 10.05
C LYS A 409 -11.16 -26.76 9.53
N LYS A 410 -12.10 -27.32 8.76
CA LYS A 410 -11.96 -28.65 8.15
C LYS A 410 -10.75 -28.75 7.21
N VAL A 411 -10.41 -27.67 6.51
CA VAL A 411 -9.23 -27.59 5.63
C VAL A 411 -7.97 -27.52 6.47
N ALA A 412 -7.94 -26.62 7.46
CA ALA A 412 -6.81 -26.48 8.37
C ALA A 412 -6.50 -27.79 9.15
N ASP A 413 -7.53 -28.48 9.63
CA ASP A 413 -7.40 -29.76 10.34
C ASP A 413 -6.90 -30.89 9.42
N ALA A 414 -7.11 -30.79 8.10
CA ALA A 414 -6.62 -31.77 7.13
C ALA A 414 -5.14 -31.54 6.80
N GLU A 415 -4.73 -30.29 6.56
CA GLU A 415 -3.33 -29.93 6.31
C GLU A 415 -2.45 -30.22 7.53
N GLY A 416 -2.91 -29.88 8.74
CA GLY A 416 -2.17 -30.17 9.98
C GLY A 416 -1.99 -31.66 10.30
N ARG A 417 -2.66 -32.56 9.58
CA ARG A 417 -2.46 -34.02 9.67
C ARG A 417 -1.50 -34.56 8.61
N GLU A 418 -1.20 -33.80 7.56
CA GLU A 418 -0.19 -34.18 6.55
C GLU A 418 1.23 -33.80 6.99
N ASP A 419 1.37 -32.81 7.88
CA ASP A 419 2.65 -32.35 8.47
C ASP A 419 3.03 -33.04 9.80
N ALA A 420 2.21 -33.99 10.29
CA ALA A 420 2.41 -34.75 11.54
C ALA A 420 2.54 -36.25 11.27
#